data_AF-A0A4Y8I5E7-F1
#
_entry.id   AF-A0A4Y8I5E7-F1
#
_cell.length_a   1.000
_cell.length_b   1.000
_cell.length_c   1.000
_cell.angle_alpha   90.00
_cell.angle_beta   90.00
_cell.angle_gamma   90.00
#
_symmetry.space_group_name_H-M   'P 1'
#
loop_
_entity.id
_entity.type
_entity.pdbx_description
1 polymer ?
#
loop_
_entity_poly.entity_id
_entity_poly.type
_entity_poly.pdbx_seq_one_letter_code
_entity_poly.pdbx_strand_id
1 'polypeptide(L)'
;MYKYKISFSNYKLRDYEMILALREFETLFPHLKNKKINLDNIEVETKNKLNENRLKKLTFFSQFNIENKKLLGQNNYTEQTILEHLNHNEINKLDQNQAPNLVINSSRKTRYLSHSFHEYKGRFYPQLVRSFINSSGIKSKHTVLDPFCGSGTTLVESLLYGVNAIGIDINPAAHMIAKAKVRSLQIPLNQIKKLKKRFNSIDTNTAWQKINVTNIEHLDIKYLINWFPEENLKKIFYLINRIESVDNEDENLLLKVVLSSILRQFSLQDPRQLRIRRRKDIPPINLLQIFKKSLGQRLTTLESFQRLNSFQVESSIDIFLGDVRDIFSTTSIKPNSVDLVITSPPYATALPYIDTDRLSLFVFGFTDKKNFGQLEQSLIGNREITKNKRKLIDIELEKNFKHSDLPDKIIESLKNIYFLNKNADVGFRRKNKAAMLFKYFLHMHEGLQQIYKAMKRRKFAFFVIGNNKTKAGGKDIVIPTANFIELIAKQCKFEIVDKISMSVQPGYLIHSKNSINSEFILVLRKK
;
A
#
# COMPACT_ATOMS: atom_id res chain seq x y z
N MET A 1 24.92 -33.30 -13.49
CA MET A 1 23.57 -33.04 -12.97
C MET A 1 23.70 -32.03 -11.86
N TYR A 2 22.87 -30.99 -11.87
CA TYR A 2 22.81 -30.00 -10.80
C TYR A 2 21.71 -30.42 -9.83
N LYS A 3 22.03 -30.38 -8.54
CA LYS A 3 21.07 -30.55 -7.46
C LYS A 3 20.83 -29.20 -6.81
N TYR A 4 19.56 -28.83 -6.68
CA TYR A 4 19.14 -27.61 -6.04
C TYR A 4 18.35 -27.94 -4.79
N LYS A 5 18.72 -27.29 -3.69
CA LYS A 5 17.91 -27.21 -2.47
C LYS A 5 17.49 -25.76 -2.27
N ILE A 6 16.20 -25.48 -2.46
CA ILE A 6 15.65 -24.12 -2.44
C ILE A 6 14.79 -23.99 -1.19
N SER A 7 15.32 -23.36 -0.15
CA SER A 7 14.69 -23.29 1.17
C SER A 7 13.58 -22.25 1.20
N PHE A 8 12.43 -22.61 1.76
CA PHE A 8 11.37 -21.66 2.11
C PHE A 8 11.88 -20.64 3.13
N SER A 9 11.15 -19.54 3.28
CA SER A 9 11.45 -18.54 4.32
C SER A 9 11.51 -19.18 5.73
N ASN A 10 12.38 -18.66 6.59
CA ASN A 10 12.62 -19.21 7.94
C ASN A 10 11.45 -18.97 8.93
N TYR A 11 10.41 -18.24 8.50
CA TYR A 11 9.16 -18.13 9.23
C TYR A 11 8.12 -19.07 8.64
N LYS A 12 7.20 -19.57 9.47
CA LYS A 12 6.10 -20.42 9.01
C LYS A 12 5.27 -19.69 7.94
N LEU A 13 5.27 -20.21 6.72
CA LEU A 13 4.40 -19.77 5.64
C LEU A 13 2.96 -20.13 5.99
N ARG A 14 2.03 -19.23 5.68
CA ARG A 14 0.60 -19.52 5.73
C ARG A 14 0.20 -20.32 4.49
N ASP A 15 -0.93 -21.00 4.56
CA ASP A 15 -1.40 -21.87 3.47
C ASP A 15 -1.45 -21.15 2.12
N TYR A 16 -2.01 -19.93 2.09
CA TYR A 16 -2.06 -19.13 0.86
C TYR A 16 -0.69 -18.65 0.38
N GLU A 17 0.29 -18.49 1.27
CA GLU A 17 1.66 -18.12 0.90
C GLU A 17 2.42 -19.30 0.36
N MET A 18 2.17 -20.50 0.87
CA MET A 18 2.68 -21.73 0.28
C MET A 18 2.13 -21.92 -1.14
N ILE A 19 0.83 -21.68 -1.35
CA ILE A 19 0.23 -21.69 -2.69
C ILE A 19 0.94 -20.68 -3.62
N LEU A 20 1.19 -19.46 -3.15
CA LEU A 20 1.89 -18.44 -3.93
C LEU A 20 3.36 -18.78 -4.18
N ALA A 21 4.06 -19.36 -3.19
CA ALA A 21 5.45 -19.80 -3.30
C ALA A 21 5.62 -20.88 -4.38
N LEU A 22 4.72 -21.86 -4.40
CA LEU A 22 4.72 -22.90 -5.42
C LEU A 22 4.37 -22.34 -6.80
N ARG A 23 3.36 -21.46 -6.89
CA ARG A 23 2.96 -20.81 -8.14
C ARG A 23 4.07 -19.95 -8.73
N GLU A 24 4.77 -19.15 -7.93
CA GLU A 24 5.89 -18.34 -8.42
C GLU A 24 7.04 -19.23 -8.92
N PHE A 25 7.35 -20.32 -8.20
CA PHE A 25 8.40 -21.25 -8.58
C PHE A 25 8.08 -21.92 -9.93
N GLU A 26 6.86 -22.44 -10.09
CA GLU A 26 6.41 -23.08 -11.33
C GLU A 26 6.34 -22.09 -12.51
N THR A 27 5.97 -20.84 -12.26
CA THR A 27 5.94 -19.79 -13.28
C THR A 27 7.34 -19.42 -13.77
N LEU A 28 8.32 -19.33 -12.86
CA LEU A 28 9.70 -18.97 -13.21
C LEU A 28 10.47 -20.14 -13.83
N PHE A 29 10.10 -21.39 -13.51
CA PHE A 29 10.74 -22.61 -13.97
C PHE A 29 9.75 -23.68 -14.51
N PRO A 30 8.98 -23.38 -15.57
CA PRO A 30 7.89 -24.25 -16.05
C PRO A 30 8.36 -25.58 -16.64
N HIS A 31 9.65 -25.71 -16.95
CA HIS A 31 10.25 -26.95 -17.47
C HIS A 31 10.55 -27.98 -16.37
N LEU A 32 10.54 -27.58 -15.09
CA LEU A 32 10.83 -28.45 -13.95
C LEU A 32 9.55 -29.16 -13.49
N LYS A 33 9.17 -30.22 -14.20
CA LYS A 33 8.00 -31.04 -13.84
C LYS A 33 8.25 -31.93 -12.62
N ASN A 34 9.48 -32.45 -12.49
CA ASN A 34 9.87 -33.33 -11.38
C ASN A 34 10.55 -32.50 -10.29
N LYS A 35 9.87 -32.32 -9.17
CA LYS A 35 10.38 -31.63 -7.97
C LYS A 35 9.87 -32.34 -6.73
N LYS A 36 10.69 -32.43 -5.69
CA LYS A 36 10.27 -32.93 -4.39
C LYS A 36 10.01 -31.74 -3.48
N ILE A 37 8.77 -31.60 -3.01
CA ILE A 37 8.39 -30.54 -2.08
C ILE A 37 8.46 -31.13 -0.67
N ASN A 38 9.37 -30.61 0.13
CA ASN A 38 9.53 -30.95 1.54
C ASN A 38 8.86 -29.87 2.40
N LEU A 39 8.88 -30.05 3.72
CA LEU A 39 8.28 -29.10 4.66
C LEU A 39 8.95 -27.71 4.63
N ASP A 40 10.26 -27.70 4.40
CA ASP A 40 11.15 -26.54 4.55
C ASP A 40 11.83 -26.12 3.24
N ASN A 41 11.70 -26.91 2.16
CA ASN A 41 12.39 -26.65 0.90
C ASN A 41 11.75 -27.34 -0.32
N ILE A 42 12.20 -26.93 -1.50
CA ILE A 42 11.99 -27.63 -2.78
C ILE A 42 13.33 -28.19 -3.24
N GLU A 43 13.35 -29.49 -3.55
CA GLU A 43 14.50 -30.18 -4.15
C GLU A 43 14.25 -30.43 -5.64
N VAL A 44 15.25 -30.10 -6.45
CA VAL A 44 15.23 -30.28 -7.90
C VAL A 44 16.54 -30.87 -8.39
N GLU A 45 16.45 -31.88 -9.25
CA GLU A 45 17.58 -32.37 -10.03
C GLU A 45 17.38 -32.09 -11.51
N THR A 46 18.37 -31.45 -12.15
CA THR A 46 18.30 -31.08 -13.57
C THR A 46 19.64 -31.22 -14.27
N LYS A 47 19.61 -31.48 -15.59
CA LYS A 47 20.80 -31.49 -16.43
C LYS A 47 21.34 -30.08 -16.68
N ASN A 48 20.45 -29.10 -16.80
CA ASN A 48 20.77 -27.72 -17.14
C ASN A 48 20.79 -26.83 -15.89
N LYS A 49 21.76 -25.92 -15.81
CA LYS A 49 21.85 -24.94 -14.72
C LYS A 49 20.62 -24.01 -14.75
N LEU A 50 19.97 -23.83 -13.61
CA LEU A 50 18.87 -22.87 -13.46
C LEU A 50 19.38 -21.43 -13.52
N ASN A 51 18.51 -20.53 -13.98
CA ASN A 51 18.80 -19.10 -13.98
C ASN A 51 18.84 -18.57 -12.54
N GLU A 52 20.04 -18.27 -12.04
CA GLU A 52 20.25 -17.78 -10.67
C GLU A 52 19.56 -16.45 -10.39
N ASN A 53 19.46 -15.54 -11.37
CA ASN A 53 18.76 -14.28 -11.18
C ASN A 53 17.25 -14.50 -10.95
N ARG A 54 16.66 -15.54 -11.54
CA ARG A 54 15.27 -15.94 -11.22
C ARG A 54 15.15 -16.56 -9.84
N LEU A 55 16.13 -17.37 -9.41
CA LEU A 55 16.16 -17.94 -8.06
C LEU A 55 16.27 -16.85 -7.00
N LYS A 56 17.14 -15.84 -7.24
CA LYS A 56 17.29 -14.67 -6.35
C LYS A 56 16.00 -13.87 -6.20
N LYS A 57 15.12 -13.87 -7.19
CA LYS A 57 13.85 -13.12 -7.18
C LYS A 57 12.68 -13.84 -6.48
N LEU A 58 12.86 -15.09 -6.05
CA LEU A 58 11.84 -15.82 -5.30
C LEU A 58 11.50 -15.10 -3.99
N THR A 59 10.21 -15.03 -3.66
CA THR A 59 9.69 -14.21 -2.57
C THR A 59 9.65 -14.98 -1.26
N PHE A 60 9.00 -16.15 -1.25
CA PHE A 60 8.76 -16.91 -0.02
C PHE A 60 9.85 -17.94 0.26
N PHE A 61 11.07 -17.63 -0.19
CA PHE A 61 12.25 -18.48 -0.12
C PHE A 61 13.39 -17.69 0.50
N SER A 62 14.13 -18.30 1.42
CA SER A 62 15.23 -17.62 2.13
C SER A 62 16.54 -17.69 1.34
N GLN A 63 16.84 -18.88 0.83
CA GLN A 63 18.11 -19.20 0.18
C GLN A 63 17.97 -20.37 -0.79
N PHE A 64 18.98 -20.56 -1.62
CA PHE A 64 19.15 -21.75 -2.44
C PHE A 64 20.60 -22.22 -2.41
N ASN A 65 20.78 -23.53 -2.41
CA ASN A 65 22.07 -24.20 -2.53
C ASN A 65 22.14 -24.95 -3.86
N ILE A 66 23.31 -24.93 -4.50
CA ILE A 66 23.58 -25.60 -5.77
C ILE A 66 24.76 -26.55 -5.59
N GLU A 67 24.54 -27.83 -5.86
CA GLU A 67 25.58 -28.86 -5.80
C GLU A 67 25.75 -29.55 -7.16
N ASN A 68 27.00 -29.78 -7.56
CA ASN A 68 27.33 -30.70 -8.64
C ASN A 68 28.74 -31.29 -8.43
N LYS A 69 29.21 -32.19 -9.31
CA LYS A 69 30.55 -32.81 -9.20
C LYS A 69 31.73 -31.83 -9.12
N LYS A 70 31.56 -30.56 -9.51
CA LYS A 70 32.60 -29.50 -9.53
C LYS A 70 32.33 -28.35 -8.55
N LEU A 71 31.11 -28.22 -8.02
CA LEU A 71 30.68 -27.13 -7.14
C LEU A 71 30.24 -27.73 -5.80
N LEU A 72 31.04 -27.47 -4.77
CA LEU A 72 30.64 -27.68 -3.38
C LEU A 72 29.57 -26.64 -3.01
N GLY A 73 28.53 -27.08 -2.30
CA GLY A 73 27.31 -26.29 -2.07
C GLY A 73 27.59 -24.89 -1.52
N GLN A 74 27.25 -23.85 -2.30
CA GLN A 74 27.28 -22.46 -1.84
C GLN A 74 25.86 -21.99 -1.54
N ASN A 75 25.64 -21.46 -0.32
CA ASN A 75 24.38 -20.84 0.05
C ASN A 75 24.27 -19.45 -0.58
N ASN A 76 23.22 -19.25 -1.37
CA ASN A 76 22.87 -17.99 -1.99
C ASN A 76 21.55 -17.49 -1.43
N TYR A 77 21.50 -16.23 -0.97
CA TYR A 77 20.26 -15.64 -0.48
C TYR A 77 19.39 -15.09 -1.61
N THR A 78 18.08 -15.12 -1.39
CA THR A 78 17.14 -14.36 -2.22
C THR A 78 17.27 -12.86 -1.94
N GLU A 79 16.90 -12.04 -2.93
CA GLU A 79 16.74 -10.59 -2.76
C GLU A 79 15.79 -10.28 -1.62
N GLN A 80 14.70 -11.06 -1.47
CA GLN A 80 13.74 -10.87 -0.40
C GLN A 80 14.41 -10.99 0.99
N THR A 81 15.27 -11.99 1.19
CA THR A 81 16.02 -12.16 2.45
C THR A 81 16.95 -10.97 2.71
N ILE A 82 17.67 -10.50 1.69
CA ILE A 82 18.58 -9.36 1.80
C ILE A 82 17.78 -8.10 2.21
N LEU A 83 16.65 -7.84 1.56
CA LEU A 83 15.80 -6.69 1.85
C LEU A 83 15.23 -6.74 3.26
N GLU A 84 14.73 -7.89 3.70
CA GLU A 84 14.17 -8.07 5.05
C GLU A 84 15.18 -7.83 6.17
N HIS A 85 16.47 -8.02 5.89
CA HIS A 85 17.54 -7.93 6.88
C HIS A 85 18.42 -6.69 6.74
N LEU A 86 18.17 -5.80 5.77
CA LEU A 86 19.03 -4.65 5.41
C LEU A 86 19.53 -3.79 6.58
N ASN A 87 18.73 -3.67 7.64
CA ASN A 87 19.03 -2.82 8.79
C ASN A 87 19.86 -3.52 9.89
N HIS A 88 20.24 -4.79 9.72
CA HIS A 88 21.17 -5.45 10.62
C HIS A 88 22.61 -5.05 10.25
N ASN A 89 23.39 -4.63 11.25
CA ASN A 89 24.79 -4.15 11.12
C ASN A 89 25.72 -5.10 10.33
N GLU A 90 25.29 -6.34 10.09
CA GLU A 90 25.98 -7.39 9.33
C GLU A 90 26.07 -7.11 7.82
N ILE A 91 25.13 -6.34 7.24
CA ILE A 91 25.08 -6.12 5.79
C ILE A 91 26.15 -5.13 5.30
N ASN A 92 26.71 -4.31 6.20
CA ASN A 92 27.80 -3.39 5.88
C ASN A 92 29.13 -4.09 5.53
N LYS A 93 29.22 -5.43 5.64
CA LYS A 93 30.40 -6.24 5.27
C LYS A 93 30.19 -7.08 4.00
N LEU A 94 29.06 -6.93 3.30
CA LEU A 94 28.73 -7.78 2.17
C LEU A 94 29.37 -7.28 0.87
N ASP A 95 30.57 -7.79 0.59
CA ASP A 95 30.99 -7.98 -0.79
C ASP A 95 30.14 -9.13 -1.37
N GLN A 96 29.50 -8.89 -2.52
CA GLN A 96 28.34 -9.65 -3.03
C GLN A 96 28.58 -11.14 -3.32
N ASN A 97 29.79 -11.64 -3.09
CA ASN A 97 30.21 -13.00 -3.40
C ASN A 97 30.43 -13.89 -2.16
N GLN A 98 30.39 -13.35 -0.94
CA GLN A 98 30.56 -14.15 0.28
C GLN A 98 29.70 -13.59 1.42
N ALA A 99 28.45 -14.05 1.50
CA ALA A 99 27.59 -13.83 2.66
C ALA A 99 27.40 -15.13 3.46
N PRO A 100 28.45 -15.81 3.96
CA PRO A 100 28.25 -17.08 4.66
C PRO A 100 27.44 -16.94 5.97
N ASN A 101 27.35 -15.73 6.56
CA ASN A 101 26.83 -15.54 7.92
C ASN A 101 25.80 -14.40 8.05
N LEU A 102 24.73 -14.39 7.23
CA LEU A 102 23.59 -13.52 7.52
C LEU A 102 22.74 -14.20 8.61
N VAL A 103 22.58 -13.58 9.78
CA VAL A 103 21.66 -14.10 10.79
C VAL A 103 20.22 -13.82 10.33
N ILE A 104 19.59 -14.84 9.73
CA ILE A 104 18.20 -14.75 9.28
C ILE A 104 17.28 -14.91 10.48
N ASN A 105 16.53 -13.86 10.80
CA ASN A 105 15.52 -13.92 11.85
C ASN A 105 14.38 -14.88 11.47
N SER A 106 13.83 -15.57 12.46
CA SER A 106 12.62 -16.40 12.30
C SER A 106 11.31 -15.59 12.21
N SER A 107 11.40 -14.25 12.21
CA SER A 107 10.22 -13.36 12.16
C SER A 107 10.14 -12.61 10.83
N ARG A 108 8.97 -12.68 10.20
CA ARG A 108 8.69 -11.94 8.95
C ARG A 108 8.81 -10.44 9.15
N LYS A 109 9.54 -9.77 8.25
CA LYS A 109 9.62 -8.30 8.23
C LYS A 109 8.79 -7.74 7.07
N THR A 110 7.71 -7.03 7.37
CA THR A 110 6.83 -6.40 6.35
C THR A 110 7.08 -4.90 6.18
N ARG A 111 8.10 -4.38 6.86
CA ARG A 111 8.47 -2.95 6.89
C ARG A 111 9.96 -2.76 6.57
N TYR A 112 10.49 -3.51 5.62
CA TYR A 112 11.85 -3.26 5.13
C TYR A 112 11.89 -2.01 4.25
N LEU A 113 13.09 -1.45 4.06
CA LEU A 113 13.32 -0.28 3.19
C LEU A 113 12.30 0.86 3.42
N SER A 114 11.88 1.52 2.34
CA SER A 114 10.93 2.63 2.34
C SER A 114 9.51 2.22 2.73
N HIS A 115 9.18 0.91 2.82
CA HIS A 115 7.90 0.47 3.40
C HIS A 115 7.75 0.85 4.88
N SER A 116 8.83 1.19 5.57
CA SER A 116 8.82 1.70 6.95
C SER A 116 8.67 3.22 7.07
N PHE A 117 8.77 3.99 5.97
CA PHE A 117 8.96 5.43 6.06
C PHE A 117 7.72 6.21 6.49
N HIS A 118 6.53 5.62 6.36
CA HIS A 118 5.29 6.20 6.85
C HIS A 118 4.28 5.10 7.14
N GLU A 119 3.51 5.29 8.21
CA GLU A 119 2.44 4.37 8.59
C GLU A 119 1.15 4.72 7.87
N TYR A 120 0.88 4.07 6.74
CA TYR A 120 -0.38 4.15 6.03
C TYR A 120 -1.28 2.95 6.36
N LYS A 121 -2.56 3.22 6.67
CA LYS A 121 -3.54 2.21 7.08
C LYS A 121 -4.24 1.60 5.87
N GLY A 122 -4.54 0.30 5.94
CA GLY A 122 -5.20 -0.42 4.86
C GLY A 122 -4.27 -0.68 3.66
N ARG A 123 -3.12 -1.31 3.92
CA ARG A 123 -2.15 -1.75 2.91
C ARG A 123 -1.92 -3.26 3.01
N PHE A 124 -1.70 -3.95 1.90
CA PHE A 124 -1.09 -5.28 1.95
C PHE A 124 0.41 -5.20 2.23
N TYR A 125 0.98 -6.33 2.62
CA TYR A 125 2.41 -6.46 2.88
C TYR A 125 3.21 -6.67 1.57
N PRO A 126 4.47 -6.21 1.51
CA PRO A 126 5.26 -6.18 0.27
C PRO A 126 5.45 -7.54 -0.42
N GLN A 127 5.72 -8.59 0.34
CA GLN A 127 5.94 -9.95 -0.18
C GLN A 127 4.74 -10.46 -1.00
N LEU A 128 3.51 -10.06 -0.65
CA LEU A 128 2.34 -10.43 -1.42
C LEU A 128 2.43 -9.90 -2.86
N VAL A 129 2.82 -8.63 -3.03
CA VAL A 129 3.02 -8.01 -4.34
C VAL A 129 4.13 -8.70 -5.11
N ARG A 130 5.30 -8.91 -4.48
CA ARG A 130 6.46 -9.55 -5.11
C ARG A 130 6.08 -10.92 -5.68
N SER A 131 5.30 -11.70 -4.94
CA SER A 131 4.80 -13.00 -5.39
C SER A 131 3.83 -12.91 -6.58
N PHE A 132 3.00 -11.86 -6.66
CA PHE A 132 2.12 -11.62 -7.81
C PHE A 132 2.91 -11.21 -9.04
N ILE A 133 3.92 -10.35 -8.89
CA ILE A 133 4.85 -9.97 -9.95
C ILE A 133 5.52 -11.23 -10.51
N ASN A 134 6.13 -12.08 -9.66
CA ASN A 134 6.76 -13.33 -10.09
C ASN A 134 5.78 -14.28 -10.80
N SER A 135 4.59 -14.48 -10.21
CA SER A 135 3.57 -15.41 -10.71
C SER A 135 2.84 -14.94 -11.97
N SER A 136 3.03 -13.68 -12.38
CA SER A 136 2.35 -13.10 -13.55
C SER A 136 3.09 -13.36 -14.87
N GLY A 137 4.35 -13.80 -14.82
CA GLY A 137 5.21 -13.90 -16.01
C GLY A 137 5.58 -12.55 -16.63
N ILE A 138 5.57 -11.47 -15.84
CA ILE A 138 5.96 -10.13 -16.28
C ILE A 138 7.45 -10.08 -16.66
N LYS A 139 7.77 -9.28 -17.68
CA LYS A 139 9.13 -9.12 -18.22
C LYS A 139 9.62 -7.69 -17.98
N SER A 140 10.93 -7.47 -18.10
CA SER A 140 11.50 -6.11 -18.05
C SER A 140 10.75 -5.17 -19.03
N LYS A 141 10.59 -3.91 -18.64
CA LYS A 141 9.84 -2.84 -19.35
C LYS A 141 8.33 -3.04 -19.49
N HIS A 142 7.76 -4.18 -19.06
CA HIS A 142 6.30 -4.28 -18.89
C HIS A 142 5.82 -3.30 -17.81
N THR A 143 4.54 -2.94 -17.88
CA THR A 143 3.93 -1.96 -16.97
C THR A 143 2.95 -2.62 -16.01
N VAL A 144 3.17 -2.41 -14.71
CA VAL A 144 2.25 -2.74 -13.62
C VAL A 144 1.34 -1.54 -13.32
N LEU A 145 0.05 -1.76 -13.12
CA LEU A 145 -0.89 -0.73 -12.67
C LEU A 145 -1.39 -1.04 -11.25
N ASP A 146 -1.29 -0.05 -10.37
CA ASP A 146 -2.05 -0.01 -9.13
C ASP A 146 -3.02 1.20 -9.15
N PRO A 147 -4.30 0.98 -9.47
CA PRO A 147 -5.29 2.06 -9.60
C PRO A 147 -5.80 2.59 -8.25
N PHE A 148 -5.36 2.00 -7.14
CA PHE A 148 -5.66 2.43 -5.77
C PHE A 148 -4.39 2.36 -4.92
N CYS A 149 -3.33 3.04 -5.38
CA CYS A 149 -1.98 2.73 -4.95
C CYS A 149 -1.71 3.03 -3.47
N GLY A 150 -2.53 3.87 -2.83
CA GLY A 150 -2.34 4.29 -1.45
C GLY A 150 -0.92 4.78 -1.22
N SER A 151 -0.24 4.25 -0.20
CA SER A 151 1.17 4.53 0.08
C SER A 151 2.18 3.91 -0.90
N GLY A 152 1.76 3.28 -2.00
CA GLY A 152 2.62 2.81 -3.08
C GLY A 152 3.39 1.51 -2.79
N THR A 153 2.82 0.55 -2.06
CA THR A 153 3.49 -0.76 -1.85
C THR A 153 3.77 -1.46 -3.20
N THR A 154 2.80 -1.48 -4.12
CA THR A 154 3.00 -2.04 -5.47
C THR A 154 4.14 -1.35 -6.21
N LEU A 155 4.18 -0.02 -6.13
CA LEU A 155 5.12 0.82 -6.86
C LEU A 155 6.57 0.61 -6.41
N VAL A 156 6.79 0.53 -5.09
CA VAL A 156 8.11 0.23 -4.53
C VAL A 156 8.56 -1.17 -4.95
N GLU A 157 7.69 -2.17 -4.85
CA GLU A 157 8.02 -3.54 -5.23
C GLU A 157 8.27 -3.70 -6.74
N SER A 158 7.54 -2.96 -7.58
CA SER A 158 7.80 -2.89 -9.03
C SER A 158 9.17 -2.27 -9.33
N LEU A 159 9.52 -1.16 -8.66
CA LEU A 159 10.85 -0.54 -8.80
C LEU A 159 11.95 -1.52 -8.40
N LEU A 160 11.83 -2.16 -7.24
CA LEU A 160 12.80 -3.14 -6.74
C LEU A 160 12.89 -4.40 -7.60
N TYR A 161 11.87 -4.68 -8.43
CA TYR A 161 11.87 -5.82 -9.34
C TYR A 161 12.49 -5.48 -10.71
N GLY A 162 12.53 -4.19 -11.07
CA GLY A 162 12.99 -3.70 -12.37
C GLY A 162 11.91 -3.72 -13.45
N VAL A 163 10.65 -3.39 -13.09
CA VAL A 163 9.53 -3.21 -14.04
C VAL A 163 8.90 -1.83 -13.89
N ASN A 164 8.33 -1.33 -14.99
CA ASN A 164 7.64 -0.05 -14.96
C ASN A 164 6.34 -0.20 -14.15
N ALA A 165 5.92 0.89 -13.51
CA ALA A 165 4.66 0.91 -12.80
C ALA A 165 3.96 2.25 -12.88
N ILE A 166 2.63 2.22 -12.83
CA ILE A 166 1.79 3.40 -12.75
C ILE A 166 0.88 3.25 -11.53
N GLY A 167 0.90 4.25 -10.66
CA GLY A 167 0.07 4.33 -9.47
C GLY A 167 -0.90 5.49 -9.52
N ILE A 168 -2.13 5.26 -9.08
CA ILE A 168 -3.15 6.30 -8.98
C ILE A 168 -3.78 6.23 -7.59
N ASP A 169 -3.86 7.37 -6.93
CA ASP A 169 -4.68 7.52 -5.73
C ASP A 169 -5.27 8.92 -5.69
N ILE A 170 -6.47 9.05 -5.14
CA ILE A 170 -7.18 10.32 -5.04
C ILE A 170 -6.81 11.08 -3.75
N ASN A 171 -6.18 10.42 -2.78
CA ASN A 171 -5.75 11.01 -1.52
C ASN A 171 -4.37 11.70 -1.70
N PRO A 172 -4.28 13.05 -1.60
CA PRO A 172 -3.02 13.77 -1.77
C PRO A 172 -1.93 13.34 -0.78
N ALA A 173 -2.29 12.97 0.45
CA ALA A 173 -1.32 12.49 1.42
C ALA A 173 -0.76 11.11 1.02
N ALA A 174 -1.61 10.21 0.51
CA ALA A 174 -1.19 8.89 0.03
C ALA A 174 -0.27 9.03 -1.19
N HIS A 175 -0.63 9.92 -2.13
CA HIS A 175 0.17 10.27 -3.31
C HIS A 175 1.56 10.79 -2.94
N MET A 176 1.65 11.75 -2.01
CA MET A 176 2.93 12.27 -1.51
C MET A 176 3.78 11.16 -0.86
N ILE A 177 3.16 10.29 -0.04
CA ILE A 177 3.85 9.17 0.61
C ILE A 177 4.39 8.17 -0.43
N ALA A 178 3.58 7.80 -1.42
CA ALA A 178 3.97 6.90 -2.50
C ALA A 178 5.16 7.46 -3.29
N LYS A 179 5.09 8.74 -3.70
CA LYS A 179 6.19 9.44 -4.37
C LYS A 179 7.48 9.41 -3.57
N ALA A 180 7.43 9.82 -2.30
CA ALA A 180 8.63 9.83 -1.47
C ALA A 180 9.23 8.43 -1.29
N LYS A 181 8.39 7.40 -1.08
CA LYS A 181 8.87 6.02 -0.89
C LYS A 181 9.56 5.42 -2.10
N VAL A 182 9.12 5.79 -3.31
CA VAL A 182 9.74 5.35 -4.57
C VAL A 182 10.99 6.18 -4.84
N ARG A 183 10.86 7.52 -4.91
CA ARG A 183 11.93 8.43 -5.32
C ARG A 183 13.10 8.47 -4.32
N SER A 184 12.83 8.26 -3.03
CA SER A 184 13.92 8.21 -2.03
C SER A 184 14.91 7.05 -2.24
N LEU A 185 14.47 5.95 -2.87
CA LEU A 185 15.35 4.83 -3.21
C LEU A 185 16.31 5.14 -4.36
N GLN A 186 16.13 6.28 -5.04
CA GLN A 186 16.98 6.75 -6.13
C GLN A 186 17.89 7.92 -5.70
N ILE A 187 17.79 8.39 -4.46
CA ILE A 187 18.65 9.48 -3.94
C ILE A 187 20.10 8.95 -3.83
N PRO A 188 21.06 9.58 -4.53
CA PRO A 188 22.46 9.14 -4.51
C PRO A 188 23.13 9.30 -3.14
N LEU A 189 24.15 8.48 -2.87
CA LEU A 189 24.83 8.43 -1.57
C LEU A 189 25.43 9.78 -1.13
N ASN A 190 25.93 10.59 -2.05
CA ASN A 190 26.47 11.93 -1.73
C ASN A 190 25.37 12.89 -1.24
N GLN A 191 24.18 12.85 -1.83
CA GLN A 191 23.00 13.63 -1.41
C GLN A 191 22.51 13.18 -0.03
N ILE A 192 22.47 11.86 0.24
CA ILE A 192 22.15 11.31 1.57
C ILE A 192 23.11 11.88 2.64
N LYS A 193 24.42 11.89 2.36
CA LYS A 193 25.43 12.47 3.27
C LYS A 193 25.23 13.97 3.47
N LYS A 194 24.87 14.72 2.42
CA LYS A 194 24.57 16.16 2.48
C LYS A 194 23.35 16.44 3.36
N LEU A 195 22.26 15.68 3.17
CA LEU A 195 21.05 15.77 4.00
C LEU A 195 21.34 15.51 5.48
N LYS A 196 22.13 14.47 5.78
CA LYS A 196 22.53 14.12 7.15
C LYS A 196 23.26 15.28 7.82
N LYS A 197 24.21 15.91 7.13
CA LYS A 197 24.92 17.10 7.62
C LYS A 197 23.97 18.29 7.80
N ARG A 198 23.13 18.58 6.81
CA ARG A 198 22.20 19.74 6.81
C ARG A 198 21.24 19.74 7.99
N PHE A 199 20.76 18.57 8.41
CA PHE A 199 19.79 18.43 9.51
C PHE A 199 20.41 17.94 10.83
N ASN A 200 21.75 17.86 10.93
CA ASN A 200 22.41 17.31 12.10
C ASN A 200 22.18 18.10 13.40
N SER A 201 22.02 19.43 13.31
CA SER A 201 21.81 20.32 14.46
C SER A 201 20.39 20.88 14.55
N ILE A 202 19.42 20.28 13.84
CA ILE A 202 18.05 20.80 13.78
C ILE A 202 17.37 20.80 15.16
N ASP A 203 17.77 19.89 16.04
CA ASP A 203 17.23 19.67 17.39
C ASP A 203 17.71 20.67 18.44
N THR A 204 18.87 21.30 18.24
CA THR A 204 19.41 22.32 19.15
C THR A 204 19.13 23.75 18.72
N ASN A 205 18.53 23.94 17.53
CA ASN A 205 18.25 25.26 16.99
C ASN A 205 17.00 25.88 17.65
N THR A 206 17.09 27.13 18.07
CA THR A 206 16.01 27.89 18.74
C THR A 206 15.27 28.88 17.83
N ALA A 207 15.63 28.99 16.56
CA ALA A 207 15.03 29.94 15.62
C ALA A 207 13.51 29.75 15.43
N TRP A 208 12.99 28.55 15.70
CA TRP A 208 11.55 28.28 15.72
C TRP A 208 10.78 29.15 16.72
N GLN A 209 11.42 29.63 17.80
CA GLN A 209 10.78 30.49 18.80
C GLN A 209 10.34 31.84 18.21
N LYS A 210 11.04 32.30 17.17
CA LYS A 210 10.75 33.56 16.47
C LYS A 210 9.61 33.44 15.46
N ILE A 211 9.09 32.24 15.20
CA ILE A 211 8.02 32.03 14.22
C ILE A 211 6.71 32.57 14.77
N ASN A 212 6.09 33.48 14.00
CA ASN A 212 4.72 33.89 14.24
C ASN A 212 3.76 33.03 13.40
N VAL A 213 2.96 32.20 14.09
CA VAL A 213 2.03 31.26 13.45
C VAL A 213 0.90 31.95 12.69
N THR A 214 0.59 33.21 13.03
CA THR A 214 -0.49 33.98 12.39
C THR A 214 -0.11 34.54 11.02
N ASN A 215 1.19 34.63 10.72
CA ASN A 215 1.70 35.26 9.51
C ASN A 215 1.85 34.29 8.33
N ILE A 216 1.37 33.06 8.47
CA ILE A 216 1.49 32.04 7.44
C ILE A 216 0.29 32.11 6.53
N GLU A 217 0.53 32.62 5.33
CA GLU A 217 -0.43 32.72 4.25
C GLU A 217 -0.62 31.34 3.59
N HIS A 218 -1.77 31.12 2.94
CA HIS A 218 -2.09 29.89 2.18
C HIS A 218 -2.40 28.61 2.96
N LEU A 219 -2.38 28.62 4.30
CA LEU A 219 -2.82 27.48 5.12
C LEU A 219 -4.04 27.85 5.99
N ASP A 220 -4.83 26.83 6.37
CA ASP A 220 -5.91 27.00 7.36
C ASP A 220 -5.33 27.06 8.78
N ILE A 221 -4.75 28.21 9.12
CA ILE A 221 -4.09 28.45 10.41
C ILE A 221 -5.06 28.27 11.58
N LYS A 222 -6.32 28.69 11.42
CA LYS A 222 -7.36 28.49 12.45
C LYS A 222 -7.58 27.00 12.74
N TYR A 223 -7.57 26.15 11.72
CA TYR A 223 -7.64 24.71 11.93
C TYR A 223 -6.39 24.17 12.62
N LEU A 224 -5.19 24.59 12.18
CA LEU A 224 -3.93 24.10 12.73
C LEU A 224 -3.72 24.49 14.21
N ILE A 225 -3.98 25.75 14.58
CA ILE A 225 -3.92 26.21 15.99
C ILE A 225 -4.86 25.38 16.87
N ASN A 226 -6.03 24.99 16.35
CA ASN A 226 -6.94 24.13 17.09
C ASN A 226 -6.37 22.73 17.31
N TRP A 227 -5.50 22.20 16.46
CA TRP A 227 -5.04 20.80 16.52
C TRP A 227 -3.61 20.61 17.00
N PHE A 228 -2.82 21.67 17.15
CA PHE A 228 -1.45 21.62 17.64
C PHE A 228 -1.22 22.61 18.78
N PRO A 229 -0.50 22.22 19.85
CA PRO A 229 0.03 23.20 20.79
C PRO A 229 0.91 24.22 20.05
N GLU A 230 0.84 25.50 20.43
CA GLU A 230 1.53 26.59 19.72
C GLU A 230 3.04 26.32 19.55
N GLU A 231 3.71 25.84 20.61
CA GLU A 231 5.13 25.50 20.58
C GLU A 231 5.46 24.44 19.50
N ASN A 232 4.65 23.38 19.42
CA ASN A 232 4.83 22.34 18.40
C ASN A 232 4.49 22.88 17.00
N LEU A 233 3.49 23.74 16.88
CA LEU A 233 3.13 24.36 15.60
C LEU A 233 4.25 25.26 15.06
N LYS A 234 4.89 26.06 15.93
CA LYS A 234 6.10 26.83 15.59
C LYS A 234 7.23 25.90 15.10
N LYS A 235 7.49 24.79 15.78
CA LYS A 235 8.50 23.80 15.35
C LYS A 235 8.15 23.13 14.01
N ILE A 236 6.86 22.86 13.75
CA ILE A 236 6.39 22.31 12.47
C ILE A 236 6.68 23.30 11.34
N PHE A 237 6.29 24.57 11.50
CA PHE A 237 6.55 25.59 10.48
C PHE A 237 8.03 25.88 10.30
N TYR A 238 8.82 25.84 11.38
CA TYR A 238 10.27 25.89 11.27
C TYR A 238 10.81 24.77 10.38
N LEU A 239 10.36 23.53 10.58
CA LEU A 239 10.76 22.42 9.73
C LEU A 239 10.27 22.60 8.29
N ILE A 240 9.04 23.07 8.06
CA ILE A 240 8.51 23.32 6.71
C ILE A 240 9.41 24.30 5.96
N ASN A 241 9.75 25.45 6.55
CA ASN A 241 10.63 26.44 5.91
C ASN A 241 12.02 25.85 5.60
N ARG A 242 12.55 25.01 6.50
CA ARG A 242 13.84 24.32 6.29
C ARG A 242 13.76 23.25 5.20
N ILE A 243 12.61 22.61 5.03
CA ILE A 243 12.35 21.63 3.98
C ILE A 243 12.19 22.34 2.63
N GLU A 244 11.42 23.42 2.56
CA GLU A 244 11.17 24.19 1.34
C GLU A 244 12.43 24.84 0.78
N SER A 245 13.41 25.17 1.62
CA SER A 245 14.74 25.60 1.19
C SER A 245 15.64 24.47 0.61
N VAL A 246 15.14 23.25 0.49
CA VAL A 246 15.83 22.14 -0.19
C VAL A 246 15.37 22.09 -1.64
N ASP A 247 16.27 22.45 -2.56
CA ASP A 247 15.97 22.56 -4.00
C ASP A 247 15.66 21.21 -4.66
N ASN A 248 16.29 20.13 -4.19
CA ASN A 248 16.06 18.80 -4.74
C ASN A 248 14.68 18.28 -4.30
N GLU A 249 13.82 18.00 -5.28
CA GLU A 249 12.44 17.57 -5.05
C GLU A 249 12.35 16.23 -4.30
N ASP A 250 13.25 15.28 -4.57
CA ASP A 250 13.26 13.95 -3.92
C ASP A 250 13.64 14.07 -2.45
N GLU A 251 14.66 14.86 -2.16
CA GLU A 251 15.08 15.21 -0.80
C GLU A 251 13.95 15.91 -0.05
N ASN A 252 13.29 16.90 -0.68
CA ASN A 252 12.16 17.64 -0.13
C ASN A 252 10.99 16.70 0.21
N LEU A 253 10.60 15.83 -0.73
CA LEU A 253 9.53 14.83 -0.55
C LEU A 253 9.84 13.86 0.59
N LEU A 254 11.07 13.34 0.67
CA LEU A 254 11.50 12.49 1.78
C LEU A 254 11.30 13.19 3.12
N LEU A 255 11.76 14.45 3.24
CA LEU A 255 11.65 15.23 4.48
C LEU A 255 10.19 15.54 4.86
N LYS A 256 9.33 15.88 3.89
CA LYS A 256 7.89 16.05 4.11
C LYS A 256 7.26 14.78 4.67
N VAL A 257 7.64 13.61 4.16
CA VAL A 257 7.13 12.33 4.65
C VAL A 257 7.67 11.99 6.04
N VAL A 258 8.93 12.33 6.36
CA VAL A 258 9.43 12.20 7.73
C VAL A 258 8.62 13.04 8.70
N LEU A 259 8.36 14.31 8.37
CA LEU A 259 7.54 15.20 9.19
C LEU A 259 6.09 14.67 9.32
N SER A 260 5.46 14.32 8.19
CA SER A 260 4.12 13.72 8.15
C SER A 260 3.98 12.52 9.08
N SER A 261 5.01 11.67 9.15
CA SER A 261 4.98 10.44 9.95
C SER A 261 4.91 10.68 11.46
N ILE A 262 5.26 11.87 11.94
CA ILE A 262 5.30 12.20 13.37
C ILE A 262 4.21 13.20 13.80
N LEU A 263 3.54 13.89 12.86
CA LEU A 263 2.57 14.96 13.18
C LEU A 263 1.52 14.56 14.22
N ARG A 264 0.94 13.36 14.09
CA ARG A 264 -0.08 12.84 15.01
C ARG A 264 0.41 12.82 16.46
N GLN A 265 1.63 12.37 16.69
CA GLN A 265 2.23 12.25 18.03
C GLN A 265 2.34 13.60 18.75
N PHE A 266 2.62 14.67 17.99
CA PHE A 266 2.85 16.03 18.48
C PHE A 266 1.61 16.94 18.40
N SER A 267 0.48 16.36 17.99
CA SER A 267 -0.81 17.04 17.90
C SER A 267 -1.71 16.72 19.11
N LEU A 268 -2.81 17.45 19.20
CA LEU A 268 -3.90 17.21 20.14
C LEU A 268 -4.83 16.05 19.70
N GLN A 269 -4.54 15.40 18.58
CA GLN A 269 -5.19 14.16 18.18
C GLN A 269 -4.65 12.96 18.99
N ASP A 270 -5.52 12.02 19.37
CA ASP A 270 -5.09 10.71 19.89
C ASP A 270 -4.47 9.88 18.75
N PRO A 271 -3.15 9.60 18.80
CA PRO A 271 -2.45 8.90 17.72
C PRO A 271 -2.91 7.44 17.55
N ARG A 272 -3.61 6.87 18.54
CA ARG A 272 -4.15 5.50 18.50
C ARG A 272 -5.47 5.41 17.73
N GLN A 273 -6.12 6.55 17.47
CA GLN A 273 -7.40 6.59 16.76
C GLN A 273 -7.16 6.81 15.25
N LEU A 274 -7.86 6.01 14.44
CA LEU A 274 -7.88 6.23 12.99
C LEU A 274 -8.51 7.57 12.64
N ARG A 275 -9.60 7.91 13.35
CA ARG A 275 -10.28 9.18 13.23
C ARG A 275 -9.63 10.27 14.07
N ILE A 276 -9.86 11.52 13.65
CA ILE A 276 -9.54 12.68 14.46
C ILE A 276 -10.39 12.69 15.74
N ARG A 277 -9.73 12.47 16.89
CA ARG A 277 -10.31 12.57 18.23
C ARG A 277 -9.30 13.21 19.16
N ARG A 278 -9.76 14.03 20.09
CA ARG A 278 -8.88 14.65 21.10
C ARG A 278 -8.28 13.57 22.00
N ARG A 279 -6.98 13.68 22.24
CA ARG A 279 -6.29 12.94 23.30
C ARG A 279 -6.59 13.58 24.66
N LYS A 280 -6.35 12.85 25.75
CA LYS A 280 -6.51 13.35 27.12
C LYS A 280 -5.20 13.89 27.71
N ASP A 281 -4.09 13.36 27.24
CA ASP A 281 -2.74 13.66 27.69
C ASP A 281 -2.09 14.79 26.88
N ILE A 282 -1.05 15.41 27.44
CA ILE A 282 -0.36 16.54 26.80
C ILE A 282 0.58 15.98 25.71
N PRO A 283 0.56 16.55 24.49
CA PRO A 283 1.52 16.16 23.46
C PRO A 283 2.97 16.42 23.90
N PRO A 284 3.94 15.55 23.54
CA PRO A 284 5.34 15.80 23.80
C PRO A 284 5.83 17.08 23.11
N ILE A 285 6.92 17.67 23.61
CA ILE A 285 7.52 18.91 23.07
C ILE A 285 8.82 18.69 22.29
N ASN A 286 9.39 17.48 22.33
CA ASN A 286 10.69 17.15 21.72
C ASN A 286 10.62 16.85 20.20
N LEU A 287 9.78 17.59 19.46
CA LEU A 287 9.48 17.37 18.05
C LEU A 287 10.74 17.33 17.17
N LEU A 288 11.63 18.31 17.31
CA LEU A 288 12.84 18.43 16.49
C LEU A 288 13.81 17.26 16.73
N GLN A 289 13.92 16.78 17.97
CA GLN A 289 14.71 15.61 18.32
C GLN A 289 14.16 14.33 17.67
N ILE A 290 12.83 14.13 17.75
CA ILE A 290 12.18 12.98 17.12
C ILE A 290 12.26 13.06 15.60
N PHE A 291 12.11 14.25 15.00
CA PHE A 291 12.32 14.45 13.57
C PHE A 291 13.74 14.06 13.14
N LYS A 292 14.78 14.58 13.81
CA LYS A 292 16.19 14.25 13.53
C LYS A 292 16.45 12.74 13.62
N LYS A 293 15.98 12.10 14.71
CA LYS A 293 16.13 10.65 14.90
C LYS A 293 15.43 9.87 13.79
N SER A 294 14.20 10.24 13.47
CA SER A 294 13.36 9.63 12.43
C SER A 294 13.98 9.77 11.03
N LEU A 295 14.52 10.95 10.72
CA LEU A 295 15.27 11.20 9.49
C LEU A 295 16.55 10.37 9.43
N GLY A 296 17.35 10.38 10.50
CA GLY A 296 18.60 9.63 10.58
C GLY A 296 18.42 8.14 10.30
N GLN A 297 17.38 7.52 10.87
CA GLN A 297 17.05 6.11 10.62
C GLN A 297 16.77 5.84 9.13
N ARG A 298 15.98 6.70 8.47
CA ARG A 298 15.66 6.54 7.04
C ARG A 298 16.89 6.76 6.16
N LEU A 299 17.70 7.77 6.46
CA LEU A 299 18.95 8.03 5.72
C LEU A 299 19.93 6.87 5.87
N THR A 300 20.03 6.24 7.05
CA THR A 300 20.85 5.03 7.23
C THR A 300 20.33 3.87 6.40
N THR A 301 19.01 3.61 6.39
CA THR A 301 18.42 2.57 5.53
C THR A 301 18.68 2.82 4.05
N LEU A 302 18.55 4.08 3.59
CA LEU A 302 18.85 4.45 2.19
C LEU A 302 20.35 4.28 1.88
N GLU A 303 21.24 4.69 2.78
CA GLU A 303 22.68 4.51 2.63
C GLU A 303 23.05 3.02 2.51
N SER A 304 22.47 2.15 3.35
CA SER A 304 22.66 0.71 3.23
C SER A 304 22.12 0.16 1.91
N PHE A 305 20.99 0.67 1.43
CA PHE A 305 20.41 0.26 0.15
C PHE A 305 21.27 0.70 -1.05
N GLN A 306 21.77 1.95 -1.07
CA GLN A 306 22.62 2.47 -2.15
C GLN A 306 23.95 1.72 -2.29
N ARG A 307 24.42 1.05 -1.23
CA ARG A 307 25.62 0.20 -1.27
C ARG A 307 25.34 -1.17 -1.90
N LEU A 308 24.08 -1.56 -2.09
CA LEU A 308 23.72 -2.78 -2.79
C LEU A 308 23.76 -2.54 -4.30
N ASN A 309 24.74 -3.12 -5.00
CA ASN A 309 24.82 -3.06 -6.47
C ASN A 309 23.85 -4.05 -7.17
N SER A 310 22.99 -4.75 -6.42
CA SER A 310 22.14 -5.83 -6.95
C SER A 310 20.77 -5.37 -7.46
N PHE A 311 20.35 -4.14 -7.16
CA PHE A 311 19.03 -3.63 -7.52
C PHE A 311 19.16 -2.53 -8.58
N GLN A 312 18.58 -2.77 -9.76
CA GLN A 312 18.45 -1.75 -10.80
C GLN A 312 17.17 -0.95 -10.57
N VAL A 313 17.31 0.29 -10.09
CA VAL A 313 16.19 1.21 -9.78
C VAL A 313 15.94 2.22 -10.91
N GLU A 314 16.18 1.82 -12.16
CA GLU A 314 16.05 2.67 -13.36
C GLU A 314 14.65 2.60 -14.02
N SER A 315 13.75 1.78 -13.47
CA SER A 315 12.41 1.61 -14.05
C SER A 315 11.56 2.88 -13.90
N SER A 316 10.71 3.13 -14.89
CA SER A 316 9.79 4.27 -14.88
C SER A 316 8.62 3.99 -13.94
N ILE A 317 8.47 4.82 -12.91
CA ILE A 317 7.40 4.73 -11.92
C ILE A 317 6.63 6.05 -11.91
N ASP A 318 5.47 6.07 -12.57
CA ASP A 318 4.61 7.24 -12.63
C ASP A 318 3.53 7.18 -11.55
N ILE A 319 3.32 8.30 -10.85
CA ILE A 319 2.39 8.36 -9.71
C ILE A 319 1.50 9.59 -9.85
N PHE A 320 0.22 9.34 -10.12
CA PHE A 320 -0.78 10.36 -10.40
C PHE A 320 -1.72 10.56 -9.20
N LEU A 321 -2.02 11.83 -8.93
CA LEU A 321 -3.12 12.21 -8.05
C LEU A 321 -4.39 12.23 -8.91
N GLY A 322 -5.29 11.27 -8.72
CA GLY A 322 -6.44 11.12 -9.62
C GLY A 322 -7.43 10.04 -9.19
N ASP A 323 -8.52 9.94 -9.95
CA ASP A 323 -9.55 8.92 -9.77
C ASP A 323 -9.42 7.85 -10.85
N VAL A 324 -9.45 6.58 -10.46
CA VAL A 324 -9.41 5.44 -11.40
C VAL A 324 -10.50 5.52 -12.47
N ARG A 325 -11.64 6.14 -12.14
CA ARG A 325 -12.79 6.26 -13.06
C ARG A 325 -12.49 7.17 -14.26
N ASP A 326 -11.46 8.00 -14.13
CA ASP A 326 -11.00 8.99 -15.11
C ASP A 326 -9.54 8.73 -15.54
N ILE A 327 -9.11 7.45 -15.55
CA ILE A 327 -7.71 7.07 -15.75
C ILE A 327 -7.09 7.63 -17.03
N PHE A 328 -7.83 7.64 -18.14
CA PHE A 328 -7.30 8.07 -19.44
C PHE A 328 -7.20 9.59 -19.61
N SER A 329 -7.97 10.35 -18.83
CA SER A 329 -7.94 11.82 -18.84
C SER A 329 -6.98 12.40 -17.79
N THR A 330 -6.61 11.63 -16.78
CA THR A 330 -5.81 12.10 -15.64
C THR A 330 -4.40 11.51 -15.59
N THR A 331 -4.06 10.58 -16.51
CA THR A 331 -2.76 9.89 -16.52
C THR A 331 -2.21 9.71 -17.94
N SER A 332 -0.97 9.21 -18.03
CA SER A 332 -0.30 8.82 -19.28
C SER A 332 -0.76 7.46 -19.84
N ILE A 333 -1.71 6.77 -19.19
CA ILE A 333 -2.13 5.42 -19.56
C ILE A 333 -2.87 5.42 -20.90
N LYS A 334 -2.57 4.45 -21.74
CA LYS A 334 -3.26 4.21 -23.02
C LYS A 334 -4.12 2.95 -22.93
N PRO A 335 -5.21 2.84 -23.70
CA PRO A 335 -5.93 1.58 -23.82
C PRO A 335 -5.00 0.44 -24.23
N ASN A 336 -5.18 -0.74 -23.63
CA ASN A 336 -4.35 -1.92 -23.88
C ASN A 336 -2.83 -1.70 -23.71
N SER A 337 -2.39 -0.88 -22.75
CA SER A 337 -0.95 -0.66 -22.46
C SER A 337 -0.44 -1.39 -21.22
N VAL A 338 -1.32 -1.80 -20.30
CA VAL A 338 -0.95 -2.37 -18.99
C VAL A 338 -0.77 -3.89 -19.08
N ASP A 339 0.33 -4.41 -18.52
CA ASP A 339 0.70 -5.82 -18.56
C ASP A 339 0.29 -6.62 -17.31
N LEU A 340 0.04 -5.93 -16.21
CA LEU A 340 -0.32 -6.52 -14.92
C LEU A 340 -1.06 -5.48 -14.07
N VAL A 341 -2.12 -5.89 -13.37
CA VAL A 341 -2.74 -5.06 -12.33
C VAL A 341 -2.51 -5.74 -10.98
N ILE A 342 -2.06 -4.99 -9.98
CA ILE A 342 -1.97 -5.46 -8.60
C ILE A 342 -2.53 -4.35 -7.71
N THR A 343 -3.57 -4.65 -6.94
CA THR A 343 -4.20 -3.63 -6.11
C THR A 343 -4.98 -4.18 -4.92
N SER A 344 -5.23 -3.30 -3.96
CA SER A 344 -6.13 -3.52 -2.83
C SER A 344 -7.11 -2.36 -2.80
N PRO A 345 -8.30 -2.50 -3.42
CA PRO A 345 -9.26 -1.40 -3.50
C PRO A 345 -9.72 -0.96 -2.09
N PRO A 346 -10.26 0.26 -1.96
CA PRO A 346 -10.75 0.73 -0.67
C PRO A 346 -11.81 -0.21 -0.09
N TYR A 347 -11.72 -0.52 1.20
CA TYR A 347 -12.72 -1.38 1.85
C TYR A 347 -14.05 -0.64 1.97
N ALA A 348 -15.13 -1.26 1.47
CA ALA A 348 -16.47 -0.71 1.45
C ALA A 348 -16.89 -0.10 2.80
N THR A 349 -16.77 1.22 2.96
CA THR A 349 -17.15 1.99 4.16
C THR A 349 -16.45 1.58 5.48
N ALA A 350 -15.34 0.83 5.43
CA ALA A 350 -14.70 0.27 6.63
C ALA A 350 -13.72 1.25 7.28
N LEU A 351 -12.83 1.85 6.47
CA LEU A 351 -11.75 2.73 6.92
C LEU A 351 -12.00 4.19 6.54
N PRO A 352 -11.64 5.15 7.40
CA PRO A 352 -11.73 6.58 7.08
C PRO A 352 -10.37 7.06 6.55
N TYR A 353 -10.04 6.76 5.28
CA TYR A 353 -8.69 6.94 4.71
C TYR A 353 -8.18 8.39 4.82
N ILE A 354 -8.97 9.38 4.38
CA ILE A 354 -8.60 10.81 4.42
C ILE A 354 -8.68 11.42 5.83
N ASP A 355 -9.38 10.77 6.76
CA ASP A 355 -9.45 11.20 8.16
C ASP A 355 -8.29 10.66 9.01
N THR A 356 -7.83 9.46 8.66
CA THR A 356 -6.44 9.06 8.88
C THR A 356 -5.58 10.14 8.18
N ASP A 357 -4.33 10.49 8.49
CA ASP A 357 -3.62 11.56 7.71
C ASP A 357 -4.25 12.97 7.56
N ARG A 358 -5.43 13.30 8.11
CA ARG A 358 -6.05 14.64 7.98
C ARG A 358 -5.11 15.76 8.39
N LEU A 359 -4.38 15.60 9.50
CA LEU A 359 -3.42 16.61 9.95
C LEU A 359 -2.32 16.86 8.91
N SER A 360 -1.86 15.82 8.21
CA SER A 360 -0.89 15.96 7.11
C SER A 360 -1.48 16.72 5.93
N LEU A 361 -2.76 16.46 5.59
CA LEU A 361 -3.45 17.20 4.52
C LEU A 361 -3.50 18.71 4.80
N PHE A 362 -3.79 19.10 6.04
CA PHE A 362 -3.84 20.51 6.43
C PHE A 362 -2.45 21.13 6.58
N VAL A 363 -1.48 20.42 7.15
CA VAL A 363 -0.11 20.93 7.37
C VAL A 363 0.61 21.20 6.05
N PHE A 364 0.37 20.39 5.01
CA PHE A 364 0.98 20.57 3.69
C PHE A 364 0.08 21.29 2.68
N GLY A 365 -1.03 21.91 3.13
CA GLY A 365 -1.89 22.73 2.27
C GLY A 365 -2.64 21.97 1.18
N PHE A 366 -2.80 20.66 1.30
CA PHE A 366 -3.57 19.85 0.34
C PHE A 366 -5.08 20.06 0.44
N THR A 367 -5.55 20.66 1.53
CA THR A 367 -6.95 21.01 1.76
C THR A 367 -7.07 22.06 2.86
N ASP A 368 -8.23 22.67 2.96
CA ASP A 368 -8.67 23.50 4.09
C ASP A 368 -10.03 22.99 4.62
N LYS A 369 -10.58 23.67 5.65
CA LYS A 369 -11.88 23.30 6.24
C LYS A 369 -13.05 23.43 5.25
N LYS A 370 -12.98 24.31 4.26
CA LYS A 370 -14.05 24.50 3.25
C LYS A 370 -14.05 23.35 2.22
N ASN A 371 -12.87 22.93 1.80
CA ASN A 371 -12.67 21.97 0.72
C ASN A 371 -12.57 20.51 1.19
N PHE A 372 -12.26 20.27 2.47
CA PHE A 372 -12.10 18.91 3.02
C PHE A 372 -13.33 18.01 2.79
N GLY A 373 -14.54 18.57 2.91
CA GLY A 373 -15.77 17.82 2.69
C GLY A 373 -15.98 17.36 1.24
N GLN A 374 -15.44 18.09 0.26
CA GLN A 374 -15.49 17.70 -1.16
C GLN A 374 -14.49 16.58 -1.43
N LEU A 375 -13.27 16.72 -0.90
CA LEU A 375 -12.22 15.69 -0.97
C LEU A 375 -12.66 14.36 -0.32
N GLU A 376 -13.37 14.40 0.81
CA GLU A 376 -13.92 13.18 1.41
C GLU A 376 -15.01 12.55 0.54
N GLN A 377 -15.81 13.35 -0.18
CA GLN A 377 -16.91 12.85 -1.01
C GLN A 377 -16.48 12.22 -2.33
N SER A 378 -15.30 12.58 -2.85
CA SER A 378 -14.75 12.03 -4.09
C SER A 378 -14.23 10.60 -3.92
N LEU A 379 -13.85 10.20 -2.70
CA LEU A 379 -13.37 8.84 -2.41
C LEU A 379 -14.38 7.75 -2.77
N ILE A 380 -13.90 6.70 -3.43
CA ILE A 380 -14.62 5.43 -3.51
C ILE A 380 -14.71 4.82 -2.11
N GLY A 381 -15.93 4.51 -1.68
CA GLY A 381 -16.18 3.99 -0.33
C GLY A 381 -16.31 5.06 0.75
N ASN A 382 -16.52 6.33 0.37
CA ASN A 382 -16.77 7.43 1.30
C ASN A 382 -17.90 7.08 2.29
N ARG A 383 -17.78 7.60 3.52
CA ARG A 383 -18.66 7.19 4.62
C ARG A 383 -19.78 8.18 4.95
N GLU A 384 -19.89 9.25 4.17
CA GLU A 384 -20.73 10.41 4.45
C GLU A 384 -21.79 10.61 3.36
N ILE A 385 -23.03 10.78 3.79
CA ILE A 385 -24.18 11.10 2.93
C ILE A 385 -24.94 12.24 3.61
N THR A 386 -25.19 13.33 2.89
CA THR A 386 -25.99 14.45 3.38
C THR A 386 -27.49 14.12 3.32
N LYS A 387 -28.32 14.78 4.14
CA LYS A 387 -29.78 14.53 4.17
C LYS A 387 -30.45 14.74 2.80
N ASN A 388 -30.01 15.70 2.00
CA ASN A 388 -30.55 15.94 0.66
C ASN A 388 -30.13 14.86 -0.34
N LYS A 389 -28.85 14.45 -0.32
CA LYS A 389 -28.37 13.30 -1.12
C LYS A 389 -29.10 12.01 -0.73
N ARG A 390 -29.43 11.84 0.55
CA ARG A 390 -30.24 10.70 1.01
C ARG A 390 -31.60 10.64 0.34
N LYS A 391 -32.37 11.74 0.28
CA LYS A 391 -33.70 11.71 -0.37
C LYS A 391 -33.61 11.31 -1.84
N LEU A 392 -32.60 11.83 -2.54
CA LEU A 392 -32.34 11.47 -3.94
C LEU A 392 -31.96 9.99 -4.07
N ILE A 393 -31.08 9.49 -3.20
CA ILE A 393 -30.68 8.08 -3.23
C ILE A 393 -31.82 7.16 -2.77
N ASP A 394 -32.68 7.55 -1.83
CA ASP A 394 -33.84 6.75 -1.43
C ASP A 394 -34.80 6.61 -2.62
N ILE A 395 -35.05 7.70 -3.37
CA ILE A 395 -35.84 7.68 -4.62
C ILE A 395 -35.16 6.83 -5.69
N GLU A 396 -33.85 6.97 -5.86
CA GLU A 396 -33.07 6.23 -6.85
C GLU A 396 -32.94 4.75 -6.47
N LEU A 397 -32.81 4.38 -5.20
CA LEU A 397 -32.85 2.98 -4.80
C LEU A 397 -34.26 2.43 -5.04
N GLU A 398 -35.32 3.15 -4.67
CA GLU A 398 -36.70 2.68 -4.92
C GLU A 398 -37.05 2.56 -6.41
N LYS A 399 -36.51 3.44 -7.28
CA LYS A 399 -36.76 3.43 -8.74
C LYS A 399 -35.75 2.59 -9.54
N ASN A 400 -34.46 2.77 -9.29
CA ASN A 400 -33.34 2.23 -10.08
C ASN A 400 -32.83 0.87 -9.59
N PHE A 401 -33.30 0.34 -8.45
CA PHE A 401 -33.04 -1.05 -8.11
C PHE A 401 -33.59 -2.07 -9.13
N LYS A 402 -34.41 -1.65 -10.09
CA LYS A 402 -34.88 -2.49 -11.20
C LYS A 402 -34.06 -2.33 -12.50
N HIS A 403 -33.23 -1.27 -12.62
CA HIS A 403 -32.51 -0.92 -13.85
C HIS A 403 -31.03 -0.55 -13.58
N SER A 404 -30.40 -1.22 -12.61
CA SER A 404 -29.02 -0.90 -12.22
C SER A 404 -27.99 -1.60 -13.11
N ASP A 405 -26.86 -0.93 -13.36
CA ASP A 405 -25.66 -1.54 -13.95
C ASP A 405 -24.95 -2.53 -13.02
N LEU A 406 -25.47 -2.79 -11.81
CA LEU A 406 -24.90 -3.76 -10.89
C LEU A 406 -25.58 -5.13 -11.02
N PRO A 407 -24.83 -6.24 -10.81
CA PRO A 407 -25.39 -7.58 -10.78
C PRO A 407 -26.56 -7.74 -9.79
N ASP A 408 -27.61 -8.47 -10.20
CA ASP A 408 -28.85 -8.63 -9.42
C ASP A 408 -28.61 -9.10 -7.97
N LYS A 409 -27.69 -10.03 -7.75
CA LYS A 409 -27.33 -10.52 -6.40
C LYS A 409 -26.85 -9.41 -5.47
N ILE A 410 -26.15 -8.40 -6.00
CA ILE A 410 -25.72 -7.23 -5.23
C ILE A 410 -26.96 -6.41 -4.88
N ILE A 411 -27.80 -6.14 -5.87
CA ILE A 411 -29.04 -5.37 -5.71
C ILE A 411 -29.98 -6.00 -4.68
N GLU A 412 -30.21 -7.31 -4.73
CA GLU A 412 -31.01 -8.06 -3.75
C GLU A 412 -30.46 -7.92 -2.33
N SER A 413 -29.15 -8.05 -2.17
CA SER A 413 -28.49 -7.90 -0.88
C SER A 413 -28.63 -6.48 -0.31
N LEU A 414 -28.54 -5.46 -1.18
CA LEU A 414 -28.71 -4.06 -0.80
C LEU A 414 -30.17 -3.72 -0.46
N LYS A 415 -31.14 -4.25 -1.21
CA LYS A 415 -32.58 -4.15 -0.89
C LYS A 415 -32.86 -4.70 0.50
N ASN A 416 -32.34 -5.88 0.82
CA ASN A 416 -32.51 -6.49 2.14
C ASN A 416 -31.99 -5.57 3.26
N ILE A 417 -30.76 -5.05 3.13
CA ILE A 417 -30.18 -4.13 4.12
C ILE A 417 -31.00 -2.83 4.23
N TYR A 418 -31.51 -2.32 3.12
CA TYR A 418 -32.34 -1.13 3.08
C TYR A 418 -33.64 -1.34 3.86
N PHE A 419 -34.42 -2.38 3.53
CA PHE A 419 -35.70 -2.65 4.19
C PHE A 419 -35.55 -2.94 5.68
N LEU A 420 -34.52 -3.69 6.08
CA LEU A 420 -34.22 -3.96 7.49
C LEU A 420 -33.88 -2.70 8.30
N ASN A 421 -33.45 -1.61 7.66
CA ASN A 421 -33.05 -0.38 8.34
C ASN A 421 -34.05 0.79 8.15
N LYS A 422 -34.87 0.78 7.10
CA LYS A 422 -35.74 1.91 6.70
C LYS A 422 -36.63 2.37 7.85
N ASN A 423 -37.34 1.42 8.46
CA ASN A 423 -38.31 1.68 9.54
C ASN A 423 -37.77 1.31 10.93
N ALA A 424 -36.53 0.81 11.01
CA ALA A 424 -35.92 0.47 12.29
C ALA A 424 -35.47 1.74 13.04
N ASP A 425 -35.54 1.68 14.38
CA ASP A 425 -34.93 2.71 15.23
C ASP A 425 -33.40 2.53 15.28
N VAL A 426 -32.75 2.93 14.20
CA VAL A 426 -31.30 2.89 14.03
C VAL A 426 -30.76 4.27 13.67
N GLY A 427 -29.55 4.56 14.14
CA GLY A 427 -28.90 5.84 13.87
C GLY A 427 -28.73 6.14 12.38
N PHE A 428 -28.60 7.43 12.03
CA PHE A 428 -28.55 7.95 10.65
C PHE A 428 -27.62 7.15 9.73
N ARG A 429 -26.42 6.79 10.19
CA ARG A 429 -25.46 6.02 9.38
C ARG A 429 -26.00 4.64 8.96
N ARG A 430 -26.72 3.94 9.83
CA ARG A 430 -27.27 2.62 9.53
C ARG A 430 -28.44 2.73 8.56
N LYS A 431 -29.30 3.73 8.71
CA LYS A 431 -30.37 4.04 7.75
C LYS A 431 -29.84 4.25 6.32
N ASN A 432 -28.66 4.85 6.20
CA ASN A 432 -28.01 5.12 4.91
C ASN A 432 -27.06 4.02 4.40
N LYS A 433 -26.93 2.88 5.10
CA LYS A 433 -25.89 1.89 4.79
C LYS A 433 -26.03 1.29 3.39
N ALA A 434 -27.26 0.99 2.96
CA ALA A 434 -27.53 0.43 1.63
C ALA A 434 -27.12 1.41 0.52
N ALA A 435 -27.51 2.68 0.64
CA ALA A 435 -27.10 3.77 -0.26
C ALA A 435 -25.57 3.91 -0.40
N MET A 436 -24.87 3.87 0.73
CA MET A 436 -23.40 3.96 0.74
C MET A 436 -22.74 2.76 0.04
N LEU A 437 -23.29 1.57 0.24
CA LEU A 437 -22.80 0.35 -0.41
C LEU A 437 -23.13 0.34 -1.91
N PHE A 438 -24.33 0.77 -2.30
CA PHE A 438 -24.72 0.92 -3.70
C PHE A 438 -23.73 1.82 -4.46
N LYS A 439 -23.50 3.03 -3.94
CA LYS A 439 -22.52 3.98 -4.49
C LYS A 439 -21.13 3.36 -4.59
N TYR A 440 -20.69 2.65 -3.55
CA TYR A 440 -19.40 1.97 -3.56
C TYR A 440 -19.29 0.94 -4.70
N PHE A 441 -20.27 0.05 -4.84
CA PHE A 441 -20.22 -0.99 -5.87
C PHE A 441 -20.35 -0.40 -7.28
N LEU A 442 -21.15 0.66 -7.45
CA LEU A 442 -21.25 1.38 -8.72
C LEU A 442 -19.91 1.99 -9.13
N HIS A 443 -19.26 2.72 -8.22
CA HIS A 443 -17.94 3.30 -8.49
C HIS A 443 -16.87 2.22 -8.74
N MET A 444 -16.95 1.07 -8.06
CA MET A 444 -16.06 -0.07 -8.32
C MET A 444 -16.32 -0.68 -9.70
N HIS A 445 -17.56 -0.73 -10.17
CA HIS A 445 -17.91 -1.14 -11.54
C HIS A 445 -17.30 -0.18 -12.57
N GLU A 446 -17.49 1.13 -12.41
CA GLU A 446 -16.88 2.16 -13.27
C GLU A 446 -15.34 2.03 -13.30
N GLY A 447 -14.70 1.89 -12.13
CA GLY A 447 -13.26 1.70 -12.03
C GLY A 447 -12.78 0.41 -12.71
N LEU A 448 -13.49 -0.71 -12.54
CA LEU A 448 -13.16 -1.98 -13.19
C LEU A 448 -13.29 -1.92 -14.71
N GLN A 449 -14.24 -1.14 -15.24
CA GLN A 449 -14.34 -0.90 -16.68
C GLN A 449 -13.10 -0.15 -17.21
N GLN A 450 -12.63 0.86 -16.49
CA GLN A 450 -11.41 1.59 -16.87
C GLN A 450 -10.17 0.71 -16.80
N ILE A 451 -10.03 -0.09 -15.73
CA ILE A 451 -8.94 -1.06 -15.58
C ILE A 451 -8.96 -2.08 -16.73
N TYR A 452 -10.14 -2.62 -17.06
CA TYR A 452 -10.30 -3.55 -18.19
C TYR A 452 -9.85 -2.92 -19.50
N LYS A 453 -10.22 -1.67 -19.78
CA LYS A 453 -9.80 -0.94 -20.99
C LYS A 453 -8.28 -0.74 -21.04
N ALA A 454 -7.64 -0.44 -19.90
CA ALA A 454 -6.20 -0.20 -19.83
C ALA A 454 -5.35 -1.48 -20.02
N MET A 455 -5.85 -2.63 -19.58
CA MET A 455 -5.12 -3.90 -19.63
C MET A 455 -4.96 -4.46 -21.05
N LYS A 456 -3.83 -5.10 -21.35
CA LYS A 456 -3.64 -5.94 -22.54
C LYS A 456 -4.41 -7.26 -22.42
N ARG A 457 -4.76 -7.87 -23.56
CA ARG A 457 -5.40 -9.19 -23.62
C ARG A 457 -4.52 -10.27 -22.96
N ARG A 458 -5.15 -11.27 -22.34
CA ARG A 458 -4.52 -12.42 -21.65
C ARG A 458 -3.61 -12.06 -20.47
N LYS A 459 -3.65 -10.82 -19.98
CA LYS A 459 -2.88 -10.37 -18.81
C LYS A 459 -3.67 -10.50 -17.52
N PHE A 460 -2.93 -10.68 -16.42
CA PHE A 460 -3.49 -10.92 -15.11
C PHE A 460 -3.76 -9.63 -14.33
N ALA A 461 -4.74 -9.72 -13.44
CA ALA A 461 -5.12 -8.70 -12.48
C ALA A 461 -5.29 -9.38 -11.11
N PHE A 462 -4.62 -8.88 -10.09
CA PHE A 462 -4.68 -9.38 -8.72
C PHE A 462 -5.34 -8.33 -7.83
N PHE A 463 -6.49 -8.69 -7.25
CA PHE A 463 -7.22 -7.85 -6.32
C PHE A 463 -7.24 -8.48 -4.93
N VAL A 464 -6.70 -7.78 -3.93
CA VAL A 464 -6.78 -8.19 -2.53
C VAL A 464 -8.00 -7.53 -1.90
N ILE A 465 -9.02 -8.31 -1.53
CA ILE A 465 -10.33 -7.81 -1.13
C ILE A 465 -10.76 -8.44 0.19
N GLY A 466 -11.05 -7.59 1.18
CA GLY A 466 -11.65 -8.02 2.45
C GLY A 466 -13.17 -7.96 2.44
N ASN A 467 -13.79 -8.99 3.01
CA ASN A 467 -15.22 -8.94 3.31
C ASN A 467 -15.47 -8.00 4.50
N ASN A 468 -16.66 -7.39 4.51
CA ASN A 468 -17.05 -6.47 5.56
C ASN A 468 -18.33 -6.98 6.26
N LYS A 469 -18.64 -6.50 7.46
CA LYS A 469 -19.93 -6.75 8.10
C LYS A 469 -20.62 -5.45 8.49
N THR A 470 -21.94 -5.53 8.63
CA THR A 470 -22.75 -4.43 9.13
C THR A 470 -23.89 -4.95 9.99
N LYS A 471 -24.52 -4.07 10.78
CA LYS A 471 -25.74 -4.41 11.51
C LYS A 471 -26.94 -3.82 10.78
N ALA A 472 -27.94 -4.64 10.48
CA ALA A 472 -29.22 -4.20 9.96
C ALA A 472 -30.35 -5.02 10.59
N GLY A 473 -31.46 -4.38 10.97
CA GLY A 473 -32.56 -5.05 11.66
C GLY A 473 -32.14 -5.80 12.93
N GLY A 474 -31.14 -5.28 13.67
CA GLY A 474 -30.59 -5.91 14.87
C GLY A 474 -29.61 -7.08 14.64
N LYS A 475 -29.50 -7.61 13.42
CA LYS A 475 -28.64 -8.76 13.08
C LYS A 475 -27.34 -8.32 12.41
N ASP A 476 -26.28 -9.11 12.60
CA ASP A 476 -25.04 -8.97 11.82
C ASP A 476 -25.26 -9.54 10.41
N ILE A 477 -24.98 -8.72 9.40
CA ILE A 477 -25.04 -9.08 7.99
C ILE A 477 -23.64 -8.99 7.39
N VAL A 478 -23.20 -10.08 6.79
CA VAL A 478 -21.97 -10.16 6.01
C VAL A 478 -22.19 -9.46 4.66
N ILE A 479 -21.26 -8.57 4.31
CA ILE A 479 -21.12 -8.00 2.98
C ILE A 479 -20.00 -8.78 2.29
N PRO A 480 -20.31 -9.73 1.40
CA PRO A 480 -19.32 -10.56 0.73
C PRO A 480 -18.65 -9.78 -0.41
N THR A 481 -17.92 -8.73 -0.07
CA THR A 481 -17.29 -7.78 -1.00
C THR A 481 -16.50 -8.51 -2.09
N ALA A 482 -15.72 -9.53 -1.74
CA ALA A 482 -14.93 -10.28 -2.72
C ALA A 482 -15.82 -10.95 -3.79
N ASN A 483 -16.96 -11.53 -3.39
CA ASN A 483 -17.92 -12.14 -4.31
C ASN A 483 -18.63 -11.10 -5.16
N PHE A 484 -18.96 -9.94 -4.59
CA PHE A 484 -19.62 -8.86 -5.33
C PHE A 484 -18.68 -8.24 -6.38
N ILE A 485 -17.41 -8.02 -6.03
CA ILE A 485 -16.40 -7.56 -6.99
C ILE A 485 -16.15 -8.62 -8.07
N GLU A 486 -16.18 -9.91 -7.74
CA GLU A 486 -16.10 -11.00 -8.73
C GLU A 486 -17.25 -10.94 -9.75
N LEU A 487 -18.49 -10.68 -9.30
CA LEU A 487 -19.64 -10.53 -10.19
C LEU A 487 -19.48 -9.30 -11.11
N ILE A 488 -19.06 -8.17 -10.54
CA ILE A 488 -18.79 -6.94 -11.29
C ILE A 488 -17.68 -7.17 -12.32
N ALA A 489 -16.61 -7.88 -11.96
CA ALA A 489 -15.51 -8.21 -12.86
C ALA A 489 -15.99 -9.07 -14.04
N LYS A 490 -16.84 -10.07 -13.81
CA LYS A 490 -17.46 -10.89 -14.88
C LYS A 490 -18.27 -10.03 -15.84
N GLN A 491 -19.08 -9.10 -15.31
CA GLN A 491 -19.85 -8.15 -16.13
C GLN A 491 -18.93 -7.22 -16.94
N CYS A 492 -17.79 -6.82 -16.38
CA CYS A 492 -16.73 -6.09 -17.09
C CYS A 492 -15.90 -6.98 -18.05
N LYS A 493 -16.34 -8.22 -18.32
CA LYS A 493 -15.71 -9.19 -19.25
C LYS A 493 -14.37 -9.76 -18.78
N PHE A 494 -14.01 -9.64 -17.50
CA PHE A 494 -12.91 -10.41 -16.94
C PHE A 494 -13.26 -11.89 -16.85
N GLU A 495 -12.26 -12.73 -17.06
CA GLU A 495 -12.28 -14.14 -16.66
C GLU A 495 -11.81 -14.26 -15.20
N ILE A 496 -12.49 -15.07 -14.41
CA ILE A 496 -12.03 -15.42 -13.05
C ILE A 496 -11.11 -16.62 -13.19
N VAL A 497 -9.83 -16.42 -12.90
CA VAL A 497 -8.81 -17.47 -12.96
C VAL A 497 -8.76 -18.24 -11.65
N ASP A 498 -8.82 -17.52 -10.53
CA ASP A 498 -8.68 -18.12 -9.21
C ASP A 498 -9.21 -17.18 -8.10
N LYS A 499 -9.47 -17.75 -6.93
CA LYS A 499 -9.90 -17.03 -5.72
C LYS A 499 -9.31 -17.69 -4.48
N ILE A 500 -8.21 -17.11 -3.98
CA ILE A 500 -7.46 -17.68 -2.87
C ILE A 500 -7.90 -17.02 -1.56
N SER A 501 -8.29 -17.82 -0.56
CA SER A 501 -8.62 -17.33 0.77
C SER A 501 -7.36 -16.98 1.56
N MET A 502 -7.34 -15.83 2.23
CA MET A 502 -6.26 -15.39 3.10
C MET A 502 -6.71 -15.39 4.57
N SER A 503 -5.94 -16.08 5.41
CA SER A 503 -6.06 -15.94 6.86
C SER A 503 -5.48 -14.58 7.31
N VAL A 504 -6.35 -13.73 7.87
CA VAL A 504 -6.01 -12.35 8.27
C VAL A 504 -5.14 -12.35 9.52
N GLN A 505 -4.06 -11.55 9.53
CA GLN A 505 -3.18 -11.40 10.68
C GLN A 505 -3.83 -10.48 11.75
N PRO A 506 -3.79 -10.83 13.04
CA PRO A 506 -4.32 -9.98 14.12
C PRO A 506 -3.70 -8.56 14.16
N GLY A 507 -2.44 -8.39 13.75
CA GLY A 507 -1.71 -7.12 13.80
C GLY A 507 -2.14 -6.05 12.78
N TYR A 508 -2.91 -6.41 11.75
CA TYR A 508 -3.51 -5.44 10.80
C TYR A 508 -4.86 -4.90 11.28
N LEU A 509 -5.42 -5.48 12.35
CA LEU A 509 -6.76 -5.22 12.84
C LEU A 509 -6.75 -4.21 14.00
N ILE A 510 -6.25 -2.99 13.76
CA ILE A 510 -6.55 -1.88 14.66
C ILE A 510 -8.04 -1.54 14.43
N HIS A 511 -8.90 -2.14 15.27
CA HIS A 511 -10.37 -2.07 15.29
C HIS A 511 -11.14 -3.05 14.36
N SER A 512 -11.02 -4.35 14.66
CA SER A 512 -11.80 -5.48 14.10
C SER A 512 -13.31 -5.49 14.40
N LYS A 513 -13.87 -4.49 15.08
CA LYS A 513 -15.29 -4.52 15.49
C LYS A 513 -16.26 -4.62 14.31
N ASN A 514 -15.86 -4.18 13.11
CA ASN A 514 -16.70 -4.20 11.91
C ASN A 514 -16.09 -4.94 10.70
N SER A 515 -14.84 -5.40 10.73
CA SER A 515 -14.25 -6.17 9.62
C SER A 515 -14.46 -7.67 9.84
N ILE A 516 -14.63 -8.42 8.75
CA ILE A 516 -14.61 -9.90 8.81
C ILE A 516 -13.15 -10.33 8.63
N ASN A 517 -12.71 -11.32 9.40
CA ASN A 517 -11.34 -11.86 9.35
C ASN A 517 -11.10 -12.75 8.12
N SER A 518 -11.62 -12.37 6.96
CA SER A 518 -11.41 -13.08 5.69
C SER A 518 -11.08 -12.07 4.59
N GLU A 519 -9.86 -12.16 4.06
CA GLU A 519 -9.44 -11.49 2.84
C GLU A 519 -9.31 -12.52 1.73
N PHE A 520 -9.45 -12.10 0.48
CA PHE A 520 -9.33 -12.94 -0.69
C PHE A 520 -8.40 -12.31 -1.71
N ILE A 521 -7.62 -13.13 -2.38
CA ILE A 521 -6.88 -12.77 -3.60
C ILE A 521 -7.75 -13.22 -4.77
N LEU A 522 -8.39 -12.26 -5.43
CA LEU A 522 -9.13 -12.52 -6.66
C LEU A 522 -8.16 -12.38 -7.85
N VAL A 523 -7.95 -13.47 -8.58
CA VAL A 523 -7.10 -13.51 -9.77
C VAL A 523 -7.97 -13.45 -11.00
N LEU A 524 -7.82 -12.37 -11.75
CA LEU A 524 -8.59 -12.05 -12.95
C LEU A 524 -7.69 -12.10 -14.18
N ARG A 525 -8.29 -12.34 -15.35
CA ARG A 525 -7.61 -12.22 -16.64
C ARG A 525 -8.47 -11.48 -17.65
N LYS A 526 -7.88 -10.56 -18.42
CA LYS A 526 -8.57 -9.93 -19.55
C LYS A 526 -8.70 -10.94 -20.70
N LYS A 527 -9.94 -11.22 -21.12
CA LYS A 527 -10.26 -12.12 -22.24
C LYS A 527 -9.69 -11.66 -23.58
#